data_AF-A0A1T5EWH4-F1
#
_entry.id   AF-A0A1T5EWH4-F1
#
_cell.length_a   1.000
_cell.length_b   1.000
_cell.length_c   1.000
_cell.angle_alpha   90.00
_cell.angle_beta   90.00
_cell.angle_gamma   90.00
#
_symmetry.space_group_name_H-M   'P 1'
#
loop_
_entity.id
_entity.type
_entity.pdbx_description
1 polymer ?
#
loop_
_entity_poly.entity_id
_entity_poly.type
_entity_poly.pdbx_seq_one_letter_code
_entity_poly.pdbx_strand_id
1 'polypeptide(L)'
;MRDIIISGKRIKTELYFLLIVWGVANLINAFSIWNYETSWVEMITFQPLILMITFFFYLLTIVVRVFISLVSFLVSKVKPKST
;
A
#
# COMPACT_ATOMS: atom_id res chain seq x y z
N MET A 1 4.90 -9.75 -25.18
CA MET A 1 5.10 -9.06 -23.89
C MET A 1 5.80 -10.05 -22.98
N ARG A 2 6.94 -9.69 -22.38
CA ARG A 2 7.73 -10.61 -21.54
C ARG A 2 6.85 -11.17 -20.43
N ASP A 3 6.95 -12.48 -20.16
CA ASP A 3 6.17 -13.15 -19.13
C ASP A 3 6.32 -12.41 -17.80
N ILE A 4 5.25 -11.72 -17.40
CA ILE A 4 5.21 -11.00 -16.14
C ILE A 4 5.20 -12.08 -15.06
N ILE A 5 6.29 -12.17 -14.29
CA ILE A 5 6.48 -13.14 -13.20
C ILE A 5 5.37 -13.03 -12.13
N ILE A 6 4.68 -11.88 -12.08
CA ILE A 6 3.55 -11.62 -11.19
C ILE A 6 2.24 -12.07 -11.87
N SER A 7 1.51 -12.96 -11.20
CA SER A 7 0.20 -13.39 -11.70
C SER A 7 -0.77 -12.20 -11.82
N GLY A 8 -1.54 -12.13 -12.90
CA GLY A 8 -2.49 -11.03 -13.12
C GLY A 8 -3.51 -10.85 -11.99
N LYS A 9 -3.78 -11.89 -11.19
CA LYS A 9 -4.60 -11.80 -9.98
C LYS A 9 -3.94 -10.91 -8.91
N ARG A 10 -2.63 -11.06 -8.69
CA ARG A 10 -1.87 -10.24 -7.71
C ARG A 10 -1.83 -8.77 -8.13
N ILE A 11 -1.63 -8.49 -9.41
CA ILE A 11 -1.63 -7.11 -9.94
C ILE A 11 -2.96 -6.42 -9.65
N LYS A 12 -4.09 -7.10 -9.90
CA LYS A 12 -5.42 -6.54 -9.61
C LYS A 12 -5.60 -6.26 -8.12
N THR A 13 -5.22 -7.20 -7.25
CA THR A 13 -5.32 -7.01 -5.80
C THR A 13 -4.47 -5.84 -5.31
N GLU A 14 -3.24 -5.70 -5.80
CA GLU A 14 -2.34 -4.60 -5.43
C GLU A 14 -2.85 -3.25 -5.94
N LEU A 15 -3.40 -3.22 -7.15
CA LEU A 15 -4.04 -2.03 -7.69
C LEU A 15 -5.27 -1.62 -6.88
N TYR A 16 -6.15 -2.57 -6.52
CA TYR A 16 -7.30 -2.27 -5.66
C TYR A 16 -6.86 -1.74 -4.29
N PHE A 17 -5.83 -2.33 -3.69
CA PHE A 17 -5.28 -1.85 -2.43
C PHE A 17 -4.77 -0.40 -2.54
N LEU A 18 -3.98 -0.09 -3.58
CA LEU A 18 -3.49 1.27 -3.84
C LEU A 18 -4.65 2.26 -4.05
N LEU A 19 -5.66 1.88 -4.81
CA LEU A 19 -6.84 2.72 -5.06
C LEU A 19 -7.63 2.99 -3.78
N ILE A 20 -7.79 1.99 -2.90
CA ILE A 20 -8.48 2.15 -1.63
C ILE A 20 -7.70 3.11 -0.71
N VAL A 21 -6.39 2.90 -0.56
CA VAL A 21 -5.54 3.76 0.28
C VAL A 21 -5.53 5.20 -0.24
N TRP A 22 -5.38 5.39 -1.55
CA TRP A 22 -5.43 6.71 -2.17
C TRP A 22 -6.80 7.37 -1.99
N GLY A 23 -7.89 6.63 -2.16
CA GLY A 23 -9.25 7.12 -1.93
C GLY A 23 -9.47 7.56 -0.48
N VAL A 24 -9.06 6.75 0.50
CA VAL A 24 -9.15 7.09 1.93
C VAL A 24 -8.32 8.33 2.26
N ALA A 25 -7.10 8.44 1.72
CA ALA A 25 -6.25 9.60 1.94
C ALA A 25 -6.88 10.90 1.38
N ASN A 26 -7.57 10.82 0.23
CA ASN A 26 -8.34 11.95 -0.32
C ASN A 26 -9.54 12.31 0.57
N LEU A 27 -10.25 11.32 1.11
CA LEU A 27 -11.36 11.57 2.05
C LEU A 27 -10.88 12.26 3.32
N ILE A 28 -9.73 11.84 3.89
CA ILE A 28 -9.12 12.49 5.04
C ILE A 28 -8.70 13.93 4.70
N ASN A 29 -8.15 14.14 3.51
CA ASN A 29 -7.78 15.49 3.04
C ASN A 29 -9.02 16.39 2.93
N ALA A 30 -10.09 15.92 2.27
CA ALA A 30 -11.36 16.66 2.17
C ALA A 30 -12.00 16.93 3.53
N PHE A 31 -11.95 15.96 4.45
CA PHE A 31 -12.44 16.13 5.83
C PHE A 31 -11.63 17.20 6.57
N SER A 32 -10.32 17.27 6.35
CA SER A 32 -9.46 18.30 6.94
C SER A 32 -9.81 19.69 6.40
N ILE A 33 -9.99 19.82 5.08
CA ILE A 33 -10.43 21.09 4.47
C ILE A 33 -11.74 21.56 5.08
N TRP A 34 -12.70 20.65 5.26
CA TRP A 34 -13.99 20.97 5.88
C TRP A 34 -13.84 21.41 7.34
N ASN A 35 -13.06 20.69 8.15
CA ASN A 35 -12.94 20.95 9.59
C ASN A 35 -12.09 22.20 9.90
N TYR A 36 -11.11 22.50 9.07
CA TYR A 36 -10.20 23.64 9.26
C TYR A 36 -10.58 24.85 8.39
N GLU A 37 -11.71 24.78 7.69
CA GLU A 37 -12.23 25.83 6.80
C GLU A 37 -11.17 26.35 5.80
N THR A 38 -10.31 25.46 5.31
CA THR A 38 -9.24 25.84 4.39
C THR A 38 -9.73 25.91 2.94
N SER A 39 -8.88 26.41 2.04
CA SER A 39 -9.27 26.58 0.64
C SER A 39 -9.45 25.23 -0.06
N TRP A 40 -10.54 25.06 -0.82
CA TRP A 40 -10.77 23.88 -1.66
C TRP A 40 -9.67 23.64 -2.71
N VAL A 41 -8.87 24.66 -3.03
CA VAL A 41 -7.69 24.52 -3.91
C VAL A 41 -6.65 23.58 -3.29
N GLU A 42 -6.58 23.50 -1.95
CA GLU A 42 -5.67 22.60 -1.24
C GLU A 42 -5.89 21.12 -1.57
N MET A 43 -7.10 20.75 -1.99
CA MET A 43 -7.41 19.38 -2.43
C MET A 43 -6.58 18.96 -3.65
N ILE A 44 -6.21 19.93 -4.50
CA ILE A 44 -5.35 19.72 -5.67
C ILE A 44 -3.89 19.91 -5.28
N THR A 45 -3.58 20.97 -4.52
CA THR A 45 -2.20 21.30 -4.12
C THR A 45 -1.55 20.19 -3.30
N PHE A 46 -2.32 19.47 -2.47
CA PHE A 46 -1.81 18.35 -1.69
C PHE A 46 -1.74 17.02 -2.43
N GLN A 47 -2.16 16.92 -3.71
CA GLN A 47 -2.09 15.64 -4.44
C GLN A 47 -0.71 14.99 -4.48
N PRO A 48 0.41 15.71 -4.70
CA PRO A 48 1.73 15.10 -4.64
C PRO A 48 2.03 14.48 -3.26
N LEU A 49 1.55 15.11 -2.19
CA LEU A 49 1.73 14.64 -0.81
C LEU A 49 0.85 13.44 -0.51
N ILE A 50 -0.42 13.45 -0.95
CA ILE A 50 -1.34 12.30 -0.85
C ILE A 50 -0.77 11.08 -1.60
N LEU A 51 -0.21 11.30 -2.80
CA LEU A 51 0.46 10.24 -3.56
C LEU A 51 1.69 9.72 -2.81
N MET A 52 2.55 10.59 -2.27
CA MET A 52 3.69 10.17 -1.45
C MET A 52 3.27 9.32 -0.25
N ILE A 53 2.22 9.72 0.48
CA ILE A 53 1.67 8.94 1.60
C ILE A 53 1.17 7.58 1.13
N THR A 54 0.45 7.54 0.00
CA THR A 54 -0.06 6.29 -0.58
C THR A 54 1.09 5.33 -0.92
N PHE A 55 2.15 5.83 -1.55
CA PHE A 55 3.35 5.05 -1.85
C PHE A 55 4.08 4.60 -0.58
N PHE A 56 4.14 5.43 0.44
CA PHE A 56 4.73 5.08 1.73
C PHE A 56 4.00 3.91 2.39
N PHE A 57 2.67 3.95 2.44
CA PHE A 57 1.87 2.83 2.96
C PHE A 57 2.05 1.57 2.12
N TYR A 58 2.09 1.69 0.80
CA TYR A 58 2.38 0.55 -0.07
C TYR A 58 3.76 -0.07 0.24
N LEU A 59 4.79 0.76 0.40
CA LEU A 59 6.13 0.28 0.76
C LEU A 59 6.15 -0.39 2.13
N LEU A 60 5.39 0.13 3.10
CA LEU A 60 5.23 -0.48 4.42
C LEU A 60 4.61 -1.89 4.32
N THR A 61 3.64 -2.10 3.41
CA THR A 61 3.11 -3.46 3.18
C THR A 61 4.15 -4.42 2.61
N ILE A 62 5.08 -3.94 1.76
CA ILE A 62 6.19 -4.76 1.26
C ILE A 62 7.11 -5.17 2.41
N VAL A 63 7.47 -4.22 3.27
CA VAL A 63 8.33 -4.49 4.44
C VAL A 63 7.71 -5.57 5.33
N VAL A 64 6.40 -5.46 5.64
CA VAL A 64 5.68 -6.47 6.43
C VAL A 64 5.69 -7.84 5.73
N ARG A 65 5.45 -7.90 4.41
CA ARG A 65 5.49 -9.15 3.65
C ARG A 65 6.87 -9.80 3.65
N VAL A 66 7.93 -9.00 3.49
CA VAL A 66 9.31 -9.48 3.54
C VAL A 66 9.62 -10.02 4.93
N PHE A 67 9.21 -9.32 5.98
CA PHE A 67 9.40 -9.77 7.35
C PHE A 67 8.72 -11.11 7.63
N ILE A 68 7.44 -11.28 7.25
CA ILE A 68 6.71 -12.55 7.37
C ILE A 68 7.40 -13.67 6.58
N SER A 69 7.85 -13.38 5.36
CA SER A 69 8.57 -14.35 4.52
C SER A 69 9.88 -14.78 5.17
N LEU A 70 10.61 -13.84 5.77
CA LEU A 70 11.88 -14.12 6.46
C LEU A 70 11.67 -14.95 7.72
N VAL A 71 10.65 -14.63 8.52
CA VAL A 71 10.25 -15.43 9.70
C VAL A 71 9.83 -16.84 9.29
N SER A 72 8.95 -16.99 8.29
CA SER A 72 8.52 -18.31 7.81
C SER A 72 9.66 -19.15 7.21
N PHE A 73 10.63 -18.51 6.56
CA PHE A 73 11.85 -19.18 6.09
C PHE A 73 12.70 -19.69 7.24
N LEU A 74 12.89 -18.88 8.29
CA LEU A 74 13.62 -19.30 9.50
C LEU A 74 12.88 -20.45 10.21
N VAL A 75 11.55 -20.36 10.36
CA VAL A 75 10.74 -21.42 10.98
C VAL A 75 10.78 -22.72 10.17
N SER A 76 10.74 -22.64 8.83
CA SER A 76 10.83 -23.83 7.97
C SER A 76 12.22 -24.47 7.97
N LYS A 77 13.28 -23.70 8.24
CA LYS A 77 14.62 -24.27 8.51
C LYS A 77 14.74 -24.91 9.89
N VAL A 78 13.96 -24.46 10.88
CA VAL A 78 14.02 -24.98 12.26
C VAL A 78 13.16 -26.23 12.45
N LYS A 79 12.07 -26.42 11.69
CA LYS A 79 11.33 -27.69 11.67
C LYS A 79 11.95 -28.65 10.63
N PRO A 80 12.63 -29.75 11.01
CA PRO A 80 12.89 -30.82 10.07
C PRO A 80 11.55 -31.32 9.54
N LYS A 81 11.49 -31.47 8.21
CA LYS A 81 10.36 -32.01 7.46
C LYS A 81 9.98 -33.36 8.09
N SER A 82 8.95 -33.38 8.94
CA SER A 82 8.36 -34.64 9.40
C SER A 82 7.65 -35.25 8.21
N THR A 83 8.15 -36.43 7.85
CA THR A 83 7.80 -37.35 6.77
C THR A 83 6.31 -37.47 6.49
#